data_AF-A0A060BMS0-F1
#
_entry.id   AF-A0A060BMS0-F1
#
_cell.length_a   1.000
_cell.length_b   1.000
_cell.length_c   1.000
_cell.angle_alpha   90.00
_cell.angle_beta   90.00
_cell.angle_gamma   90.00
#
_symmetry.space_group_name_H-M   'P 1'
#
loop_
_entity.id
_entity.type
_entity.pdbx_description
1 polymer ?
#
loop_
_entity_poly.entity_id
_entity_poly.type
_entity_poly.pdbx_seq_one_letter_code
_entity_poly.pdbx_strand_id
1 'polypeptide(L)'
;MVGIITGCIVASVLTVYVLNTLDASDRVELDNVKMSFTTIIYAKKEDSDEYFELQRVQNNENRIWVDYADIPQSVKDAAVAVEDKRFWTHSGIDLKRTLAAVVNYANPFATDMFGG
;
A
#
# COMPACT_ATOMS: atom_id res chain seq x y z
N MET A 1 10.13 34.72 21.99
CA MET A 1 9.54 33.84 23.03
C MET A 1 8.21 33.25 22.57
N VAL A 2 7.22 34.06 22.15
CA VAL A 2 5.90 33.58 21.69
C VAL A 2 5.99 32.56 20.54
N GLY A 3 6.79 32.83 19.49
CA GLY A 3 6.92 31.91 18.35
C GLY A 3 7.55 30.54 18.70
N ILE A 4 8.42 30.49 19.71
CA ILE A 4 9.03 29.22 20.17
C ILE A 4 7.97 28.38 20.87
N ILE A 5 7.17 29.00 21.75
CA ILE A 5 6.09 28.33 22.48
C ILE A 5 5.03 27.82 21.49
N THR A 6 4.60 28.65 20.53
CA THR A 6 3.63 28.24 19.51
C THR A 6 4.17 27.09 18.65
N GLY A 7 5.44 27.14 18.23
CA GLY A 7 6.08 26.07 17.46
C GLY A 7 6.13 24.74 18.23
N CYS A 8 6.48 24.77 19.52
CA CYS A 8 6.51 23.57 20.36
C CYS A 8 5.12 22.94 20.54
N ILE A 9 4.06 23.76 20.64
CA ILE A 9 2.67 23.27 20.73
C ILE A 9 2.28 22.58 19.42
N VAL A 10 2.52 23.23 18.27
CA VAL A 10 2.19 22.66 16.95
C VAL A 10 2.97 21.36 16.69
N ALA A 11 4.26 21.33 17.02
CA ALA A 11 5.08 20.13 16.86
C ALA A 11 4.61 18.97 17.75
N SER A 12 4.21 19.25 18.99
CA SER A 12 3.66 18.25 19.90
C SER A 12 2.34 17.68 19.38
N VAL A 13 1.43 18.53 18.91
CA VAL A 13 0.15 18.10 18.34
C VAL A 13 0.34 17.29 17.07
N LEU A 14 1.26 17.71 16.18
CA LEU A 14 1.60 16.99 14.96
C LEU A 14 2.19 15.60 15.28
N THR A 15 3.10 15.54 16.26
CA THR A 15 3.73 14.26 16.67
C THR A 15 2.68 13.30 17.21
N VAL A 16 1.76 13.77 18.07
CA VAL A 16 0.64 12.95 18.58
C VAL A 16 -0.28 12.50 17.44
N TYR A 17 -0.57 13.39 16.48
CA TYR A 17 -1.39 13.04 15.32
C TYR A 17 -0.74 11.96 14.46
N VAL A 18 0.56 12.07 14.17
CA VAL A 18 1.31 11.08 13.40
C VAL A 18 1.37 9.75 14.15
N LEU A 19 1.71 9.74 15.44
CA LEU A 19 1.76 8.51 16.23
C LEU A 19 0.38 7.83 16.32
N ASN A 20 -0.70 8.59 16.53
CA ASN A 20 -2.06 8.06 16.52
C ASN A 20 -2.45 7.50 15.15
N THR A 21 -2.02 8.14 14.06
CA THR A 21 -2.27 7.63 12.69
C THR A 21 -1.49 6.35 12.41
N LEU A 22 -0.25 6.25 12.91
CA LEU A 22 0.58 5.05 12.78
C LEU A 22 0.03 3.89 13.62
N ASP A 23 -0.33 4.14 14.89
CA ASP A 23 -0.99 3.16 15.76
C ASP A 23 -2.35 2.72 15.18
N ALA A 24 -3.08 3.62 14.51
CA ALA A 24 -4.32 3.29 13.81
C ALA A 24 -4.09 2.48 12.52
N SER A 25 -2.93 2.58 11.88
CA SER A 25 -2.59 1.80 10.68
C SER A 25 -1.98 0.42 11.01
N ASP A 26 -1.60 0.17 12.26
CA ASP A 26 -1.14 -1.13 12.76
C ASP A 26 -2.28 -2.18 12.93
N ARG A 27 -3.50 -1.83 12.47
CA ARG A 27 -4.66 -2.73 12.43
C ARG A 27 -5.42 -2.70 11.10
N VAL A 28 -4.75 -2.38 9.99
CA VAL A 28 -5.33 -2.70 8.68
C VAL A 28 -5.32 -4.23 8.53
N GLU A 29 -6.35 -4.88 9.08
CA GLU A 29 -6.66 -6.28 8.85
C GLU A 29 -7.03 -6.44 7.37
N LEU A 30 -6.01 -6.59 6.52
CA LEU A 30 -6.17 -6.89 5.09
C LEU A 30 -6.94 -8.20 4.86
N ASP A 31 -7.03 -9.04 5.89
CA ASP A 31 -7.79 -10.29 5.92
C ASP A 31 -9.31 -10.06 5.80
N ASN A 32 -9.80 -8.87 6.16
CA ASN A 32 -11.23 -8.55 6.16
C ASN A 32 -11.65 -7.58 5.04
N VAL A 33 -10.77 -7.34 4.07
CA VAL A 33 -11.16 -6.66 2.84
C VAL A 33 -12.06 -7.62 2.06
N LYS A 34 -13.37 -7.37 2.10
CA LYS A 34 -14.38 -8.22 1.46
C LYS A 34 -14.24 -8.15 -0.06
N MET A 35 -13.41 -9.01 -0.62
CA MET A 35 -13.19 -9.07 -2.06
C MET A 35 -14.09 -10.13 -2.69
N SER A 36 -14.71 -9.80 -3.83
CA SER A 36 -15.49 -10.77 -4.59
C SER A 36 -14.55 -11.71 -5.35
N PHE A 37 -14.19 -12.82 -4.74
CA PHE A 37 -13.41 -13.86 -5.39
C PHE A 37 -14.27 -14.74 -6.31
N THR A 38 -13.63 -15.28 -7.33
CA THR A 38 -14.25 -16.28 -8.21
C THR A 38 -14.23 -17.64 -7.53
N THR A 39 -15.39 -18.27 -7.37
CA THR A 39 -15.50 -19.64 -6.87
C THR A 39 -15.25 -20.62 -8.02
N ILE A 40 -14.36 -21.59 -7.83
CA ILE A 40 -14.03 -22.61 -8.83
C ILE A 40 -14.53 -23.98 -8.34
N ILE A 41 -15.37 -24.65 -9.13
CA ILE A 41 -15.91 -25.98 -8.83
C ILE A 41 -15.10 -27.03 -9.60
N TYR A 42 -14.57 -28.04 -8.90
CA TYR A 42 -13.84 -29.17 -9.50
C TYR A 42 -14.68 -30.46 -9.42
N ALA A 43 -14.68 -31.28 -10.48
CA ALA A 43 -15.21 -32.64 -10.46
C ALA A 43 -14.11 -33.67 -10.65
N LYS A 44 -14.31 -34.83 -10.01
CA LYS A 44 -13.49 -36.01 -10.20
C LYS A 44 -13.96 -36.77 -11.44
N LYS A 45 -13.03 -37.20 -12.29
CA LYS A 45 -13.34 -38.07 -13.42
C LYS A 45 -13.63 -39.48 -12.91
N GLU A 46 -14.62 -40.14 -13.46
CA GLU A 46 -15.07 -41.47 -12.97
C GLU A 46 -14.00 -42.56 -13.17
N ASP A 47 -13.04 -42.33 -14.07
CA ASP A 47 -12.08 -43.32 -14.57
C ASP A 47 -10.60 -42.97 -14.29
N SER A 48 -10.33 -41.86 -13.58
CA SER A 48 -8.98 -41.48 -13.14
C SER A 48 -9.04 -40.66 -11.85
N ASP A 49 -7.97 -40.68 -11.06
CA ASP A 49 -7.86 -39.86 -9.83
C ASP A 49 -7.61 -38.36 -10.13
N GLU A 50 -7.94 -37.92 -11.35
CA GLU A 50 -7.73 -36.57 -11.84
C GLU A 50 -8.99 -35.72 -11.66
N TYR A 51 -8.77 -34.48 -11.21
CA TYR A 51 -9.80 -33.47 -11.07
C TYR A 51 -9.81 -32.55 -12.29
N PHE A 52 -10.99 -32.20 -12.79
CA PHE A 52 -11.16 -31.20 -13.85
C PHE A 52 -12.08 -30.06 -13.38
N GLU A 53 -11.82 -28.86 -13.90
CA GLU A 53 -12.60 -27.66 -13.58
C GLU A 53 -13.99 -27.75 -14.27
N LEU A 54 -15.07 -27.76 -13.50
CA LEU A 54 -16.44 -27.78 -14.01
C LEU A 54 -16.90 -26.39 -14.42
N GLN A 55 -16.76 -25.43 -13.50
CA GLN A 55 -17.33 -24.11 -13.66
C GLN A 55 -16.67 -23.09 -12.73
N ARG A 56 -16.53 -21.86 -13.25
CA ARG A 56 -16.23 -20.66 -12.46
C ARG A 56 -17.49 -19.87 -12.21
N VAL A 57 -17.79 -19.60 -10.95
CA VAL A 57 -18.88 -18.72 -10.55
C VAL A 57 -18.27 -17.39 -10.14
N GLN A 58 -18.55 -16.34 -10.92
CA GLN A 58 -18.10 -14.97 -10.70
C GLN A 58 -19.27 -14.01 -10.96
N ASN A 59 -19.29 -12.86 -10.28
CA ASN A 59 -20.24 -11.79 -10.56
C ASN A 59 -19.81 -11.00 -11.82
N ASN A 60 -18.87 -10.07 -11.66
CA ASN A 60 -18.41 -9.18 -12.74
C ASN A 60 -16.92 -9.28 -13.05
N GLU A 61 -16.11 -9.80 -12.12
CA GLU A 61 -14.65 -9.81 -12.23
C GLU A 61 -14.10 -11.21 -12.00
N ASN A 62 -13.08 -11.57 -12.77
CA ASN A 62 -12.34 -12.81 -12.59
C ASN A 62 -11.15 -12.55 -11.67
N ARG A 63 -11.33 -12.83 -10.38
CA ARG A 63 -10.29 -12.61 -9.36
C ARG A 63 -9.97 -13.91 -8.63
N ILE A 64 -8.72 -14.32 -8.80
CA ILE A 64 -8.15 -15.50 -8.15
C ILE A 64 -7.17 -14.99 -7.09
N TRP A 65 -7.34 -15.47 -5.86
CA TRP A 65 -6.37 -15.21 -4.80
C TRP A 65 -5.12 -16.06 -5.02
N VAL A 66 -3.96 -15.45 -4.86
CA VAL A 66 -2.65 -16.12 -4.92
C VAL A 66 -1.81 -15.64 -3.76
N ASP A 67 -1.19 -16.56 -3.03
CA ASP A 67 -0.29 -16.20 -1.94
C ASP A 67 0.98 -15.57 -2.48
N TYR A 68 1.54 -14.61 -1.73
CA TYR A 68 2.70 -13.85 -2.17
C TYR A 68 3.93 -14.74 -2.51
N ALA A 69 4.06 -15.87 -1.82
CA ALA A 69 5.11 -16.86 -2.06
C ALA A 69 4.99 -17.56 -3.42
N ASP A 70 3.77 -17.71 -3.93
CA ASP A 70 3.47 -18.40 -5.20
C ASP A 70 3.60 -17.48 -6.41
N ILE A 71 3.75 -16.17 -6.19
CA ILE A 71 3.95 -15.21 -7.27
C ILE A 71 5.37 -15.38 -7.83
N PRO A 72 5.55 -15.57 -9.15
CA PRO A 72 6.88 -15.64 -9.76
C PRO A 72 7.68 -14.36 -9.53
N GLN A 73 8.98 -14.49 -9.25
CA GLN A 73 9.83 -13.34 -8.95
C GLN A 73 9.89 -12.32 -10.09
N SER A 74 9.89 -12.80 -11.35
CA SER A 74 9.85 -11.93 -12.53
C SER A 74 8.61 -11.04 -12.59
N VAL A 75 7.46 -11.52 -12.11
CA VAL A 75 6.20 -10.75 -12.06
C VAL A 75 6.28 -9.69 -10.95
N LYS A 76 6.82 -10.05 -9.77
CA LYS A 76 7.07 -9.09 -8.68
C LYS A 76 8.02 -7.98 -9.13
N ASP A 77 9.13 -8.36 -9.75
CA ASP A 77 10.14 -7.42 -10.22
C ASP A 77 9.61 -6.50 -11.32
N ALA A 78 8.79 -7.03 -12.25
CA ALA A 78 8.15 -6.22 -13.27
C ALA A 78 7.17 -5.20 -12.68
N ALA A 79 6.33 -5.60 -11.73
CA ALA A 79 5.41 -4.70 -11.04
C ALA A 79 6.15 -3.61 -10.27
N VAL A 80 7.19 -3.99 -9.52
CA VAL A 80 8.05 -3.05 -8.78
C VAL A 80 8.76 -2.09 -9.73
N ALA A 81 9.32 -2.57 -10.84
CA ALA A 81 10.03 -1.71 -11.79
C ALA A 81 9.13 -0.65 -12.44
N VAL A 82 7.84 -0.95 -12.67
CA VAL A 82 6.86 -0.04 -13.28
C VAL A 82 6.31 0.97 -12.27
N GLU A 83 5.90 0.52 -11.08
CA GLU A 83 5.22 1.36 -10.09
C GLU A 83 6.21 2.12 -9.19
N ASP A 84 7.12 1.39 -8.53
CA ASP A 84 8.14 2.01 -7.67
C ASP A 84 9.43 1.19 -7.67
N LYS A 85 10.37 1.58 -8.53
CA LYS A 85 11.68 0.92 -8.62
C LYS A 85 12.47 0.87 -7.30
N ARG A 86 12.15 1.73 -6.34
CA ARG A 86 12.83 1.81 -5.04
C ARG A 86 12.11 0.97 -3.98
N PHE A 87 11.00 0.30 -4.29
CA PHE A 87 10.14 -0.41 -3.35
C PHE A 87 10.89 -1.25 -2.31
N TRP A 88 11.89 -2.02 -2.74
CA TRP A 88 12.71 -2.87 -1.86
C TRP A 88 13.70 -2.11 -0.96
N THR A 89 14.02 -0.87 -1.30
CA THR A 89 15.12 -0.10 -0.72
C THR A 89 14.64 1.09 0.11
N HIS A 90 13.43 1.59 -0.12
CA HIS A 90 12.88 2.72 0.63
C HIS A 90 12.01 2.22 1.79
N SER A 91 12.09 2.89 2.94
CA SER A 91 11.33 2.56 4.16
C SER A 91 9.86 3.02 4.10
N GLY A 92 9.25 3.06 2.90
CA GLY A 92 7.91 3.62 2.67
C GLY A 92 7.81 5.16 2.66
N ILE A 93 8.66 5.87 3.42
CA ILE A 93 8.60 7.35 3.56
C ILE A 93 9.96 7.98 3.22
N ASP A 94 9.99 8.93 2.27
CA ASP A 94 11.18 9.71 1.93
C ASP A 94 11.28 10.95 2.83
N LEU A 95 11.79 10.77 4.07
CA LEU A 95 11.83 11.81 5.10
C LEU A 95 12.58 13.08 4.64
N LYS A 96 13.62 12.92 3.81
CA LYS A 96 14.38 14.06 3.26
C LYS A 96 13.50 14.90 2.34
N ARG A 97 12.74 14.27 1.43
CA ARG A 97 11.83 14.97 0.52
C ARG A 97 10.63 15.54 1.26
N THR A 98 10.09 14.81 2.24
CA THR A 98 8.98 15.29 3.07
C THR A 98 9.38 16.54 3.85
N LEU A 99 10.53 16.54 4.53
CA LEU A 99 11.01 17.72 5.26
C LEU A 99 11.35 18.88 4.32
N ALA A 100 11.96 18.62 3.17
CA ALA A 100 12.22 19.66 2.16
C ALA A 100 10.93 20.30 1.64
N ALA A 101 9.88 19.51 1.41
CA ALA A 101 8.57 20.02 1.01
C ALA A 101 7.92 20.88 2.09
N VAL A 102 8.00 20.49 3.36
CA VAL A 102 7.49 21.28 4.50
C VAL A 102 8.22 22.62 4.61
N VAL A 103 9.55 22.61 4.48
CA VAL A 103 10.37 23.84 4.54
C VAL A 103 10.07 24.77 3.37
N ASN A 104 9.93 24.23 2.15
CA ASN A 104 9.56 25.02 0.98
C ASN A 104 8.15 25.62 1.11
N TYR A 105 7.18 24.85 1.60
CA TYR A 105 5.82 25.31 1.83
C TYR A 105 5.73 26.42 2.89
N ALA A 106 6.56 26.37 3.92
CA ALA A 106 6.60 27.38 4.98
C ALA A 106 7.34 28.68 4.60
N ASN A 107 8.01 28.72 3.44
CA ASN A 107 8.74 29.91 2.99
C ASN A 107 7.86 30.77 2.06
N PRO A 108 7.41 31.97 2.48
CA PRO A 108 6.51 32.81 1.69
C PRO A 108 7.12 33.37 0.39
N PHE A 109 8.42 33.17 0.14
CA PHE A 109 9.13 33.56 -1.08
C PHE A 109 9.46 32.38 -2.01
N ALA A 110 9.05 31.15 -1.68
CA ALA A 110 9.17 30.01 -2.58
C ALA A 110 8.10 30.12 -3.68
N THR A 111 8.33 31.03 -4.62
CA THR A 111 7.57 31.13 -5.87
C THR A 111 7.66 29.80 -6.60
N ASP A 112 6.51 29.14 -6.76
CA ASP A 112 6.19 28.19 -7.82
C ASP A 112 7.28 27.20 -8.23
N MET A 113 7.49 26.15 -7.43
CA MET A 113 8.07 24.91 -7.96
C MET A 113 7.31 23.70 -7.40
N PHE A 114 6.19 23.41 -8.04
CA PHE A 114 5.55 22.10 -7.99
C PHE A 114 6.53 21.03 -8.50
N GLY A 115 6.71 19.97 -7.70
CA GLY A 115 7.00 18.63 -8.20
C GLY A 115 8.41 18.38 -8.74
N GLY A 116 9.17 17.57 -8.02
CA GLY A 116 10.43 17.00 -8.49
C GLY A 116 10.90 15.88 -7.61
#